data_AF-A0A8S0Y7F0-F1
#
_entry.id   AF-A0A8S0Y7F0-F1
#
_cell.length_a   1.000
_cell.length_b   1.000
_cell.length_c   1.000
_cell.angle_alpha   90.00
_cell.angle_beta   90.00
_cell.angle_gamma   90.00
#
_symmetry.space_group_name_H-M   'P 1'
#
loop_
_entity.id
_entity.type
_entity.pdbx_description
1 polymer ?
#
loop_
_entity_poly.entity_id
_entity_poly.type
_entity_poly.pdbx_seq_one_letter_code
_entity_poly.pdbx_strand_id
1 'polypeptide(L)' 'MAAAKENVVEVTAKVNIKYDNDIKKAGGKLKIRESDLKELQGKGYISYIPPVQNQQTSQNPPSK' A
#
# COMPACT_ATOMS: atom_id res chain seq x y z
N MET A 1 -18.42 4.58 17.56
CA MET A 1 -17.38 5.34 16.83
C MET A 1 -16.46 4.34 16.16
N ALA A 2 -16.53 4.21 14.83
CA ALA A 2 -15.71 3.25 14.12
C ALA A 2 -14.23 3.68 14.22
N ALA A 3 -13.40 2.85 14.84
CA ALA A 3 -11.95 3.00 14.76
C ALA A 3 -11.59 2.87 13.27
N ALA A 4 -11.32 4.01 12.62
CA ALA A 4 -10.73 4.02 11.30
C ALA A 4 -9.42 3.26 11.44
N LYS A 5 -9.40 1.98 11.01
CA LYS A 5 -8.17 1.23 10.85
C LYS A 5 -7.34 2.06 9.88
N GLU A 6 -6.38 2.80 10.39
CA GLU A 6 -5.34 3.41 9.58
C GLU A 6 -4.57 2.24 8.96
N ASN A 7 -5.06 1.75 7.82
CA ASN A 7 -4.40 0.75 7.01
C ASN A 7 -3.11 1.38 6.49
N VAL A 8 -2.05 1.25 7.27
CA VAL A 8 -0.71 1.62 6.86
C VAL A 8 -0.06 0.42 6.19
N VAL A 9 0.50 0.65 5.00
CA VAL A 9 1.18 -0.36 4.20
C VAL A 9 2.65 -0.01 4.07
N GLU A 10 3.50 -1.04 4.10
CA GLU A 10 4.93 -0.88 3.83
C GLU A 10 5.16 -0.88 2.32
N VAL A 11 5.85 0.15 1.84
CA VAL A 11 6.22 0.33 0.43
C VAL A 11 7.71 0.62 0.32
N THR A 12 8.27 0.40 -0.86
CA THR A 12 9.66 0.77 -1.16
C THR A 12 9.66 2.06 -1.96
N ALA A 13 10.34 3.10 -1.49
CA ALA A 13 10.52 4.33 -2.27
C ALA A 13 11.37 4.04 -3.51
N LYS A 14 10.96 4.52 -4.69
CA LYS A 14 11.79 4.51 -5.90
C LYS A 14 12.59 5.79 -6.06
N VAL A 15 12.15 6.86 -5.41
CA VAL A 15 12.78 8.18 -5.43
C VAL A 15 13.01 8.66 -3.99
N ASN A 16 13.80 9.71 -3.82
CA ASN A 16 13.87 10.39 -2.53
C ASN A 16 12.52 11.05 -2.26
N ILE A 17 11.80 10.58 -1.25
CA ILE A 17 10.46 11.04 -0.90
C ILE A 17 10.45 11.52 0.55
N LYS A 18 9.84 12.69 0.76
CA LYS A 18 9.45 13.14 2.10
C LYS A 18 8.00 12.73 2.32
N TYR A 19 7.75 11.92 3.34
CA TYR A 19 6.41 11.51 3.72
C TYR A 19 6.19 11.78 5.21
N ASP A 20 5.07 12.43 5.54
CA ASP A 20 4.78 12.97 6.87
C ASP A 20 5.91 13.89 7.37
N ASN A 21 6.73 13.43 8.31
CA ASN A 21 7.88 14.14 8.85
C ASN A 21 9.23 13.45 8.55
N ASP A 22 9.23 12.36 7.80
CA ASP A 22 10.43 11.57 7.52
C ASP A 22 10.85 11.69 6.05
N ILE A 23 12.17 11.77 5.80
CA ILE A 23 12.74 11.79 4.46
C ILE A 23 13.37 10.43 4.19
N LYS A 24 12.79 9.69 3.26
CA LYS A 24 13.26 8.37 2.85
C LYS A 24 13.93 8.47 1.50
N LYS A 25 15.14 7.91 1.41
CA LYS A 25 15.87 7.83 0.14
C LYS A 25 15.27 6.76 -0.77
N ALA A 26 15.55 6.86 -2.06
CA ALA A 26 15.27 5.80 -3.02
C ALA A 26 15.84 4.46 -2.53
N GLY A 27 15.06 3.39 -2.65
CA GLY A 27 15.32 2.06 -2.10
C GLY A 27 14.94 1.90 -0.62
N GLY A 28 14.65 2.99 0.09
CA GLY A 28 14.22 2.95 1.49
C GLY A 28 12.78 2.46 1.62
N LYS A 29 12.53 1.63 2.62
CA LYS A 29 11.18 1.23 3.00
C LYS A 29 10.51 2.33 3.84
N LEU A 30 9.24 2.60 3.56
CA LEU A 30 8.42 3.52 4.32
C LEU A 30 7.02 2.99 4.49
N LYS A 31 6.38 3.37 5.59
CA LYS A 31 4.98 3.06 5.84
C LYS A 31 4.15 4.26 5.44
N ILE A 32 3.21 4.06 4.54
CA ILE A 32 2.28 5.08 4.06
C ILE A 32 0.85 4.62 4.29
N ARG A 33 -0.10 5.55 4.27
CA ARG A 33 -1.52 5.20 4.32
C ARG A 33 -1.97 4.60 2.99
N GLU A 34 -2.90 3.65 3.06
CA GLU A 34 -3.48 3.01 1.88
C GLU A 34 -4.20 4.02 0.94
N SER A 35 -4.70 5.13 1.48
CA SER A 35 -5.23 6.25 0.70
C SER A 35 -4.16 6.89 -0.20
N ASP A 36 -2.96 7.10 0.32
CA ASP A 36 -1.84 7.71 -0.41
C ASP A 36 -1.15 6.70 -1.34
N LEU A 37 -1.25 5.40 -1.02
CA LEU A 37 -0.68 4.32 -1.81
C LEU A 37 -1.01 4.44 -3.29
N LYS A 38 -2.30 4.56 -3.62
CA LYS A 38 -2.76 4.64 -5.02
C LYS A 38 -2.17 5.86 -5.73
N GLU A 39 -2.09 6.99 -5.04
CA GLU A 39 -1.53 8.22 -5.61
C GLU A 39 -0.02 8.10 -5.83
N LEU A 40 0.73 7.68 -4.81
CA LEU A 40 2.19 7.55 -4.87
C LEU A 40 2.62 6.44 -5.85
N GLN A 41 1.85 5.34 -5.94
CA GLN A 41 2.05 4.28 -6.92
C GLN A 41 1.72 4.77 -8.33
N GLY A 42 0.61 5.49 -8.52
CA GLY A 42 0.22 6.06 -9.81
C GLY A 42 1.23 7.09 -10.34
N LYS A 43 1.84 7.87 -9.45
CA LYS A 43 2.94 8.80 -9.76
C LYS A 43 4.30 8.10 -9.96
N GLY A 44 4.40 6.80 -9.66
CA GLY A 44 5.63 6.02 -9.80
C GLY A 44 6.72 6.32 -8.75
N TYR A 45 6.38 7.03 -7.66
CA TYR A 45 7.34 7.38 -6.61
C TYR A 45 7.68 6.23 -5.68
N ILE A 46 6.81 5.23 -5.61
CA ILE A 46 6.98 4.04 -4.77
C ILE A 46 6.79 2.76 -5.59
N SER A 47 7.28 1.67 -5.04
CA SER A 47 6.97 0.30 -5.45
C SER A 47 6.22 -0.35 -4.29
N TYR A 48 4.95 -0.65 -4.52
CA TYR A 48 4.18 -1.50 -3.64
C TYR A 48 4.03 -2.86 -4.28
N ILE A 49 4.46 -3.88 -3.56
CA ILE A 49 4.15 -5.26 -3.88
C ILE A 49 3.08 -5.64 -2.87
N PRO A 50 1.81 -5.76 -3.28
CA PRO A 50 0.80 -6.24 -2.36
C PRO A 50 1.27 -7.58 -1.80
N PRO A 51 1.19 -7.82 -0.49
CA PRO A 51 1.30 -9.19 -0.01
C PRO A 51 0.28 -9.99 -0.84
N VAL A 52 0.66 -11.18 -1.28
CA VAL A 52 -0.27 -12.15 -1.85
C VAL A 52 -1.29 -12.50 -0.77
N GLN A 53 -2.23 -11.59 -0.49
CA GLN A 53 -3.50 -11.91 0.09
C GLN A 53 -4.10 -12.86 -0.92
N ASN A 54 -4.16 -14.13 -0.52
CA ASN A 54 -4.95 -15.16 -1.16
C ASN A 54 -6.09 -14.48 -1.90
N GLN A 55 -6.04 -14.53 -3.23
CA GLN A 55 -7.23 -14.42 -4.03
C GLN A 55 -8.16 -15.47 -3.44
N GLN A 56 -9.01 -15.06 -2.51
CA GLN A 56 -10.20 -15.79 -2.19
C GLN A 56 -11.01 -15.61 -3.45
N THR A 57 -10.71 -16.46 -4.43
CA THR A 57 -11.54 -16.71 -5.58
C THR A 57 -12.95 -16.75 -5.03
N SER A 58 -13.81 -15.90 -5.58
CA SER A 58 -15.24 -15.94 -5.29
C SER A 58 -15.70 -17.36 -5.62
N GLN A 59 -15.66 -18.24 -4.63
CA GLN A 59 -16.27 -19.56 -4.67
C GLN A 59 -17.75 -19.27 -4.48
N ASN A 60 -18.38 -18.77 -5.55
CA ASN A 60 -19.81 -18.95 -5.70
C ASN A 60 -20.02 -20.46 -5.63
N PRO A 61 -20.74 -21.00 -4.63
CA PRO A 61 -21.16 -22.38 -4.72
C PRO A 61 -22.02 -22.51 -5.98
N PRO A 62 -21.78 -23.51 -6.86
CA PRO A 62 -22.72 -23.79 -7.92
C PRO A 62 -24.05 -24.15 -7.27
N SER A 63 -25.07 -23.32 -7.49
CA SER A 63 -26.44 -23.66 -7.13
C SER A 63 -26.83 -24.94 -7.89
N LYS A 64 -27.19 -25.98 -7.16
CA LYS A 64 -27.92 -27.14 -7.68
C LYS A 64 -29.08 -27.45 -6.77
#